data_AF-A0AA51DG54-F1
#
_entry.id   AF-A0AA51DG54-F1
#
_cell.length_a   1.000
_cell.length_b   1.000
_cell.length_c   1.000
_cell.angle_alpha   90.00
_cell.angle_beta   90.00
_cell.angle_gamma   90.00
#
_symmetry.space_group_name_H-M   'P 1'
#
loop_
_entity.id
_entity.type
_entity.pdbx_description
1 polymer ?
#
loop_
_entity_poly.entity_id
_entity_poly.type
_entity_poly.pdbx_seq_one_letter_code
_entity_poly.pdbx_strand_id
1 'polypeptide(L)'
;MNKKLKAILVLIIIIFNTTFLGCSKIDAFKVKLGMQNKDFEYIKQGKINKVIIQNIRDKGFTFIVTDKKSIQDLYGILSSGKEVNKKTSLEPDYNIELYESIDKVHKFKYVAGLDKSDAGNLYSDGKVYIVSNRLDDDILKNFLNLRIPKEFKDVYYGSMLKALEDYSKNLSSNEKIGIDINDEEGAKFVLTTDIEEFKEQLSKNAEIIKNDERDKYEITMDILTEGYKSDLYKCIITFFNKKTKKEVKYYFINKYDFNSWGFNMSKDEKPKDF
;
A
#
# COMPACT_ATOMS: atom_id res chain seq x y z
N MET A 1 -22.24 43.40 41.08
CA MET A 1 -22.25 42.27 40.11
C MET A 1 -21.69 41.02 40.79
N ASN A 2 -22.50 39.96 40.90
CA ASN A 2 -22.17 38.74 41.65
C ASN A 2 -20.92 38.06 41.06
N LYS A 3 -20.02 37.50 41.89
CA LYS A 3 -18.74 36.90 41.42
C LYS A 3 -18.97 35.80 40.36
N LYS A 4 -20.06 35.04 40.49
CA LYS A 4 -20.49 34.04 39.50
C LYS A 4 -20.88 34.67 38.15
N LEU A 5 -21.58 35.82 38.18
CA LEU A 5 -21.97 36.55 36.96
C LEU A 5 -20.75 37.14 36.24
N LYS A 6 -19.77 37.66 37.01
CA LYS A 6 -18.48 38.12 36.46
C LYS A 6 -17.70 36.98 35.78
N ALA A 7 -17.62 35.81 36.41
CA ALA A 7 -16.94 34.66 35.83
C ALA A 7 -17.60 34.16 34.54
N ILE A 8 -18.94 34.11 34.50
CA ILE A 8 -19.70 33.72 33.31
C ILE A 8 -19.49 34.73 32.18
N LEU A 9 -19.51 36.04 32.48
CA LEU A 9 -19.22 37.08 31.48
C LEU A 9 -17.80 36.99 30.92
N VAL A 10 -16.80 36.71 31.75
CA VAL A 10 -15.42 36.50 31.29
C VAL A 10 -15.31 35.26 30.41
N LEU A 11 -15.99 34.16 30.75
CA LEU A 11 -15.98 32.94 29.95
C LEU A 11 -16.66 33.16 28.58
N ILE A 12 -17.78 33.88 28.54
CA ILE A 12 -18.48 34.24 27.30
C ILE A 12 -17.60 35.15 26.44
N ILE A 13 -16.90 36.13 27.03
CA ILE A 13 -15.96 36.99 26.31
C ILE A 13 -14.80 36.18 25.73
N ILE A 14 -14.28 35.18 26.44
CA ILE A 14 -13.23 34.28 25.92
C ILE A 14 -13.76 33.46 24.73
N ILE A 15 -14.96 32.88 24.85
CA ILE A 15 -15.61 32.10 23.78
C ILE A 15 -15.96 32.99 22.57
N PHE A 16 -16.36 34.24 22.79
CA PHE A 16 -16.67 35.19 21.71
C PHE A 16 -15.41 35.74 21.03
N ASN A 17 -14.26 35.75 21.71
CA ASN A 17 -12.98 36.11 21.11
C ASN A 17 -12.36 34.95 20.30
N THR A 18 -12.69 33.70 20.60
CA THR A 18 -12.21 32.55 19.79
C THR A 18 -12.97 32.41 18.46
N THR A 19 -14.18 32.98 18.33
CA THR A 19 -14.93 32.98 17.05
C THR A 19 -14.41 34.03 16.04
N PHE A 20 -13.62 35.01 16.48
CA PHE A 20 -12.96 36.02 15.61
C PHE A 20 -11.51 35.67 15.23
N LEU A 21 -11.03 34.49 15.59
CA LEU A 21 -9.79 33.95 15.05
C LEU A 21 -10.04 33.52 13.60
N GLY A 22 -9.83 34.44 12.66
CA GLY A 22 -9.91 34.14 11.23
C GLY A 22 -9.09 32.89 10.87
N CYS A 23 -9.56 32.12 9.89
CA CYS A 23 -8.95 30.83 9.49
C CYS A 23 -7.43 30.92 9.30
N SER A 24 -6.89 32.06 8.87
CA SER A 24 -5.46 32.31 8.72
C SER A 24 -4.65 32.25 10.03
N LYS A 25 -5.22 32.67 11.16
CA LYS A 25 -4.57 32.58 12.49
C LYS A 25 -4.58 31.17 13.04
N ILE A 26 -5.62 30.39 12.72
CA ILE A 26 -5.73 28.97 13.09
C ILE A 26 -4.71 28.15 12.31
N ASP A 27 -4.55 28.38 11.00
CA ASP A 27 -3.55 27.70 10.16
C ASP A 27 -2.12 28.05 10.64
N ALA A 28 -1.84 29.32 10.95
CA ALA A 28 -0.55 29.72 11.51
C ALA A 28 -0.25 29.05 12.86
N PHE A 29 -1.28 28.86 13.69
CA PHE A 29 -1.15 28.15 14.96
C PHE A 29 -0.90 26.65 14.76
N LYS A 30 -1.60 26.00 13.81
CA LYS A 30 -1.37 24.59 13.45
C LYS A 30 0.04 24.33 12.92
N VAL A 31 0.56 25.22 12.07
CA VAL A 31 1.95 25.13 11.59
C VAL A 31 2.94 25.28 12.74
N LYS A 32 2.70 26.24 13.65
CA LYS A 32 3.56 26.44 14.83
C LYS A 32 3.55 25.24 15.79
N LEU A 33 2.44 24.51 15.85
CA LEU A 33 2.31 23.28 16.62
C LEU A 33 2.82 22.02 15.87
N GLY A 34 3.34 22.16 14.65
CA GLY A 34 3.80 21.03 13.83
C GLY A 34 2.68 20.12 13.34
N MET A 35 1.42 20.56 13.43
CA MET A 35 0.23 19.81 12.97
C MET A 35 -0.03 19.98 11.47
N GLN A 36 0.59 20.99 10.85
CA GLN A 36 0.57 21.19 9.40
C GLN A 36 1.94 21.65 8.91
N ASN A 37 2.35 21.16 7.75
CA ASN A 37 3.50 21.67 7.01
C ASN A 37 3.04 22.66 5.93
N LYS A 38 3.95 23.52 5.47
CA LYS A 38 3.69 24.50 4.40
C LYS A 38 4.22 24.05 3.04
N ASP A 39 4.83 22.88 2.98
CA ASP A 39 5.61 22.43 1.84
C ASP A 39 4.72 22.02 0.66
N PHE A 40 3.41 21.85 0.88
CA PHE A 40 2.41 21.53 -0.15
C PHE A 40 1.42 22.68 -0.46
N GLU A 41 1.66 23.91 0.01
CA GLU A 41 0.73 25.05 -0.18
C GLU A 41 0.50 25.41 -1.67
N TYR A 42 1.44 25.08 -2.56
CA TYR A 42 1.25 25.27 -3.99
C TYR A 42 0.06 24.48 -4.56
N ILE A 43 -0.31 23.35 -3.93
CA ILE A 43 -1.48 22.57 -4.31
C ILE A 43 -2.75 23.37 -4.00
N LYS A 44 -2.87 23.90 -2.78
CA LYS A 44 -3.99 24.76 -2.34
C LYS A 44 -4.11 26.04 -3.17
N GLN A 45 -2.98 26.56 -3.67
CA GLN A 45 -2.94 27.72 -4.57
C GLN A 45 -3.43 27.39 -5.99
N GLY A 46 -3.83 26.15 -6.27
CA GLY A 46 -4.32 25.72 -7.57
C GLY A 46 -3.23 25.61 -8.64
N LYS A 47 -1.96 25.50 -8.24
CA LYS A 47 -0.84 25.40 -9.18
C LYS A 47 -0.70 24.01 -9.78
N ILE A 48 -1.23 22.97 -9.12
CA ILE A 48 -1.16 21.59 -9.61
C ILE A 48 -2.28 21.33 -10.62
N ASN A 49 -1.88 20.98 -11.83
CA ASN A 49 -2.76 20.68 -12.94
C ASN A 49 -3.08 19.17 -13.04
N LYS A 50 -2.14 18.34 -12.59
CA LYS A 50 -2.22 16.89 -12.72
C LYS A 50 -1.40 16.22 -11.62
N VAL A 51 -1.93 15.13 -11.07
CA VAL A 51 -1.19 14.22 -10.20
C VAL A 51 -1.10 12.88 -10.89
N ILE A 52 0.09 12.28 -10.90
CA ILE A 52 0.30 10.91 -11.36
C ILE A 52 0.66 10.05 -10.14
N ILE A 53 -0.06 8.96 -9.94
CA ILE A 53 0.24 7.96 -8.92
C ILE A 53 0.49 6.65 -9.65
N GLN A 54 1.72 6.16 -9.64
CA GLN A 54 2.12 4.95 -10.35
C GLN A 54 2.58 3.90 -9.37
N ASN A 55 2.03 2.69 -9.46
CA ASN A 55 2.51 1.55 -8.69
C ASN A 55 3.89 1.11 -9.22
N ILE A 56 4.77 0.76 -8.29
CA ILE A 56 6.16 0.42 -8.61
C ILE A 56 6.29 -1.01 -9.14
N ARG A 57 5.44 -1.94 -8.69
CA ARG A 57 5.42 -3.34 -9.13
C ARG A 57 4.75 -3.50 -10.48
N ASP A 58 3.67 -2.77 -10.72
CA ASP A 58 2.98 -2.70 -12.01
C ASP A 58 2.95 -1.24 -12.51
N LYS A 59 3.83 -0.92 -13.46
CA LYS A 59 3.89 0.42 -14.06
C LYS A 59 2.68 0.73 -14.95
N GLY A 60 2.02 -0.28 -15.50
CA GLY A 60 0.77 -0.12 -16.24
C GLY A 60 -0.36 0.37 -15.33
N PHE A 61 -0.23 0.08 -14.04
CA PHE A 61 -1.10 0.56 -12.99
C PHE A 61 -0.76 1.98 -12.55
N THR A 62 -1.17 2.93 -13.40
CA THR A 62 -0.94 4.36 -13.23
C THR A 62 -2.25 5.15 -13.21
N PHE A 63 -2.42 6.00 -12.21
CA PHE A 63 -3.54 6.90 -12.04
C PHE A 63 -3.15 8.31 -12.45
N ILE A 64 -4.01 8.94 -13.25
CA ILE A 64 -3.86 10.33 -13.66
C ILE A 64 -5.04 11.11 -13.10
N VAL A 65 -4.78 11.94 -12.10
CA VAL A 65 -5.79 12.74 -11.42
C VAL A 65 -5.71 14.18 -11.90
N THR A 66 -6.77 14.63 -12.56
CA THR A 66 -6.92 16.03 -13.01
C THR A 66 -8.12 16.72 -12.37
N ASP A 67 -8.96 15.98 -11.65
CA ASP A 67 -10.09 16.55 -10.93
C ASP A 67 -9.61 17.44 -9.77
N LYS A 68 -10.09 18.68 -9.75
CA LYS A 68 -9.65 19.68 -8.78
C LYS A 68 -10.04 19.32 -7.35
N LYS A 69 -11.18 18.66 -7.15
CA LYS A 69 -11.66 18.27 -5.82
C LYS A 69 -10.76 17.17 -5.25
N SER A 70 -10.46 16.14 -6.04
CA SER A 70 -9.51 15.10 -5.65
C SER A 70 -8.10 15.64 -5.37
N ILE A 71 -7.60 16.58 -6.18
CA ILE A 71 -6.31 17.23 -5.92
C ILE A 71 -6.33 18.03 -4.61
N GLN A 72 -7.45 18.68 -4.29
CA GLN A 72 -7.59 19.43 -3.04
C GLN A 72 -7.72 18.51 -1.81
N ASP A 73 -8.35 17.34 -1.96
CA ASP A 73 -8.44 16.34 -0.89
C ASP A 73 -7.05 15.73 -0.61
N LEU A 74 -6.26 15.47 -1.66
CA LEU A 74 -4.84 15.09 -1.53
C LEU A 74 -4.05 16.15 -0.75
N TYR A 75 -4.23 17.44 -1.05
CA TYR A 75 -3.61 18.52 -0.26
C TYR A 75 -3.97 18.43 1.23
N GLY A 76 -5.22 18.12 1.56
CA GLY A 76 -5.66 17.97 2.94
C GLY A 76 -4.85 16.91 3.70
N ILE A 77 -4.52 15.80 3.03
CA ILE A 77 -3.68 14.74 3.61
C ILE A 77 -2.22 15.18 3.69
N LEU A 78 -1.64 15.65 2.58
CA LEU A 78 -0.22 15.99 2.50
C LEU A 78 0.16 17.15 3.44
N SER A 79 -0.69 18.17 3.54
CA SER A 79 -0.46 19.32 4.44
C SER A 79 -0.50 18.94 5.92
N SER A 80 -1.20 17.86 6.28
CA SER A 80 -1.21 17.32 7.65
C SER A 80 0.01 16.45 7.97
N GLY A 81 0.84 16.15 6.96
CA GLY A 81 2.03 15.32 7.11
C GLY A 81 3.05 15.95 8.04
N LYS A 82 3.63 15.15 8.94
CA LYS A 82 4.67 15.57 9.86
C LYS A 82 6.04 15.38 9.21
N GLU A 83 6.80 16.46 9.06
CA GLU A 83 8.18 16.38 8.58
C GLU A 83 9.07 15.67 9.62
N VAL A 84 9.93 14.76 9.15
CA VAL A 84 10.87 13.99 9.97
C VAL A 84 12.22 13.84 9.26
N ASN A 85 13.24 13.40 9.99
CA ASN A 85 14.61 13.31 9.47
C ASN A 85 14.96 11.95 8.84
N LYS A 86 14.11 10.94 9.04
CA LYS A 86 14.38 9.55 8.61
C LYS A 86 13.17 8.99 7.89
N LYS A 87 13.41 8.41 6.71
CA LYS A 87 12.40 7.63 5.99
C LYS A 87 12.36 6.20 6.50
N THR A 88 11.28 5.50 6.22
CA THR A 88 11.20 4.05 6.43
C THR A 88 12.28 3.29 5.63
N SER A 89 12.69 2.13 6.14
CA SER A 89 13.58 1.20 5.43
C SER A 89 12.85 0.34 4.41
N LEU A 90 11.51 0.38 4.39
CA LEU A 90 10.71 -0.33 3.41
C LEU A 90 10.85 0.29 2.02
N GLU A 91 10.81 -0.58 1.02
CA GLU A 91 10.73 -0.18 -0.38
C GLU A 91 9.38 0.53 -0.66
N PRO A 92 9.37 1.54 -1.54
CA PRO A 92 8.15 2.24 -1.90
C PRO A 92 7.21 1.38 -2.73
N ASP A 93 5.91 1.60 -2.54
CA ASP A 93 4.83 0.98 -3.30
C ASP A 93 4.42 1.85 -4.49
N TYR A 94 4.49 3.19 -4.33
CA TYR A 94 4.04 4.14 -5.33
C TYR A 94 5.06 5.25 -5.59
N ASN A 95 5.12 5.69 -6.85
CA ASN A 95 5.65 6.97 -7.26
C ASN A 95 4.50 7.98 -7.35
N ILE A 96 4.64 9.14 -6.70
CA ILE A 96 3.69 10.24 -6.78
C ILE A 96 4.36 11.41 -7.46
N GLU A 97 3.76 11.92 -8.52
CA GLU A 97 4.24 13.09 -9.26
C GLU A 97 3.18 14.19 -9.28
N LEU A 98 3.52 15.38 -8.79
CA LEU A 98 2.65 16.55 -8.77
C LEU A 98 3.13 17.53 -9.84
N TYR A 99 2.33 17.72 -10.89
CA TYR A 99 2.68 18.57 -12.03
C TYR A 99 2.12 19.99 -11.85
N GLU A 100 3.02 20.98 -11.68
CA GLU A 100 2.66 22.39 -11.83
C GLU A 100 2.61 22.79 -13.31
N SER A 101 3.57 22.31 -14.10
CA SER A 101 3.64 22.48 -15.55
C SER A 101 4.37 21.29 -16.17
N ILE A 102 4.63 21.32 -17.47
CA ILE A 102 5.41 20.27 -18.16
C ILE A 102 6.84 20.17 -17.59
N ASP A 103 7.44 21.31 -17.24
CA ASP A 103 8.84 21.37 -16.79
C ASP A 103 9.00 21.38 -15.27
N LYS A 104 7.89 21.49 -14.51
CA LYS A 104 7.92 21.58 -13.06
C LYS A 104 7.08 20.47 -12.42
N VAL A 105 7.79 19.43 -11.99
CA VAL A 105 7.24 18.20 -11.42
C VAL A 105 7.86 17.93 -10.05
N HIS A 106 7.02 17.80 -9.03
CA HIS A 106 7.46 17.35 -7.71
C HIS A 106 7.29 15.85 -7.61
N LYS A 107 8.36 15.11 -7.31
CA LYS A 107 8.34 13.64 -7.27
C LYS A 107 8.53 13.14 -5.85
N PHE A 108 7.70 12.18 -5.47
CA PHE A 108 7.75 11.53 -4.17
C PHE A 108 7.66 10.01 -4.34
N LYS A 109 8.30 9.31 -3.41
CA LYS A 109 8.11 7.89 -3.14
C LYS A 109 7.15 7.75 -1.97
N TYR A 110 6.27 6.77 -2.04
CA TYR A 110 5.28 6.52 -1.01
C TYR A 110 5.22 5.02 -0.64
N VAL A 111 5.18 4.74 0.66
CA VAL A 111 4.97 3.40 1.24
C VAL A 111 3.58 3.38 1.89
N ALA A 112 2.71 2.52 1.41
CA ALA A 112 1.34 2.38 1.91
C ALA A 112 1.31 1.48 3.17
N GLY A 113 0.21 1.53 3.92
CA GLY A 113 -0.03 0.64 5.06
C GLY A 113 0.68 1.00 6.36
N LEU A 114 1.56 2.01 6.37
CA LEU A 114 2.28 2.44 7.57
C LEU A 114 1.49 3.46 8.42
N ASP A 115 0.64 3.00 9.33
CA ASP A 115 0.03 3.89 10.33
C ASP A 115 0.95 4.08 11.55
N LYS A 116 1.16 5.32 11.99
CA LYS A 116 1.88 5.68 13.24
C LYS A 116 3.33 5.17 13.34
N SER A 117 4.07 5.24 12.24
CA SER A 117 5.53 5.03 12.22
C SER A 117 6.29 6.28 12.67
N ASP A 118 7.40 6.13 13.40
CA ASP A 118 8.34 7.23 13.68
C ASP A 118 9.20 7.62 12.46
N ALA A 119 9.17 6.81 11.41
CA ALA A 119 9.85 7.02 10.14
C ALA A 119 8.87 7.45 9.05
N GLY A 120 9.30 8.37 8.17
CA GLY A 120 8.44 8.89 7.11
C GLY A 120 8.14 7.87 6.01
N ASN A 121 6.87 7.82 5.61
CA ASN A 121 6.34 6.97 4.55
C ASN A 121 6.13 7.71 3.21
N LEU A 122 6.25 9.03 3.20
CA LEU A 122 6.29 9.85 1.98
C LEU A 122 7.61 10.62 1.92
N TYR A 123 8.38 10.49 0.85
CA TYR A 123 9.69 11.13 0.78
C TYR A 123 10.13 11.48 -0.65
N SER A 124 10.95 12.51 -0.74
CA SER A 124 11.67 12.95 -1.95
C SER A 124 13.12 13.28 -1.59
N ASP A 125 13.89 13.76 -2.55
CA ASP A 125 15.30 14.14 -2.34
C ASP A 125 15.39 15.30 -1.33
N GLY A 126 15.63 14.95 -0.06
CA GLY A 126 15.85 15.87 1.05
C GLY A 126 14.61 16.22 1.88
N LYS A 127 13.42 15.68 1.56
CA LYS A 127 12.19 15.91 2.32
C LYS A 127 11.51 14.60 2.67
N VAL A 128 11.14 14.43 3.94
CA VAL A 128 10.56 13.19 4.45
C VAL A 128 9.41 13.53 5.38
N TYR A 129 8.27 12.88 5.15
CA TYR A 129 7.04 13.11 5.88
C TYR A 129 6.43 11.80 6.35
N ILE A 130 5.82 11.84 7.53
CA ILE A 130 4.81 10.87 7.96
C ILE A 130 3.45 11.41 7.50
N VAL A 131 2.80 10.71 6.57
CA VAL A 131 1.44 10.99 6.10
C VAL A 131 0.49 9.87 6.53
N SER A 132 -0.78 10.21 6.72
CA SER A 132 -1.80 9.26 7.14
C SER A 132 -2.15 8.25 6.04
N ASN A 133 -2.44 7.01 6.43
CA ASN A 133 -3.00 5.96 5.57
C ASN A 133 -4.36 6.31 4.93
N ARG A 134 -4.96 7.45 5.28
CA ARG A 134 -6.05 8.02 4.46
C ARG A 134 -5.64 8.21 2.99
N LEU A 135 -4.36 8.42 2.73
CA LEU A 135 -3.85 8.44 1.35
C LEU A 135 -4.05 7.08 0.66
N ASP A 136 -3.88 5.97 1.38
CA ASP A 136 -4.15 4.62 0.85
C ASP A 136 -5.62 4.50 0.47
N ASP A 137 -6.51 4.90 1.39
CA ASP A 137 -7.95 4.91 1.17
C ASP A 137 -8.36 5.75 -0.04
N ASP A 138 -7.79 6.95 -0.19
CA ASP A 138 -8.09 7.82 -1.33
C ASP A 138 -7.54 7.25 -2.64
N ILE A 139 -6.37 6.60 -2.60
CA ILE A 139 -5.85 5.83 -3.73
C ILE A 139 -6.80 4.68 -4.08
N LEU A 140 -7.22 3.89 -3.10
CA LEU A 140 -8.08 2.71 -3.23
C LEU A 140 -9.53 3.01 -3.60
N LYS A 141 -10.11 4.11 -3.10
CA LYS A 141 -11.53 4.42 -3.28
C LYS A 141 -11.77 5.37 -4.45
N ASN A 142 -10.95 6.43 -4.56
CA ASN A 142 -11.20 7.48 -5.54
C ASN A 142 -10.45 7.27 -6.85
N PHE A 143 -9.28 6.61 -6.83
CA PHE A 143 -8.46 6.44 -8.03
C PHE A 143 -8.56 5.05 -8.63
N LEU A 144 -8.91 4.04 -7.82
CA LEU A 144 -8.83 2.65 -8.23
C LEU A 144 -10.11 2.09 -8.87
N ASN A 145 -11.32 2.43 -8.40
CA ASN A 145 -12.60 1.81 -8.86
C ASN A 145 -12.46 0.31 -9.20
N LEU A 146 -11.67 -0.41 -8.41
CA LEU A 146 -11.21 -1.74 -8.74
C LEU A 146 -12.07 -2.80 -8.06
N ARG A 147 -12.29 -3.90 -8.77
CA ARG A 147 -12.84 -5.13 -8.20
C ARG A 147 -11.73 -5.92 -7.50
N ILE A 148 -11.21 -5.38 -6.41
CA ILE A 148 -10.21 -6.08 -5.59
C ILE A 148 -10.89 -7.26 -4.87
N PRO A 149 -10.26 -8.44 -4.77
CA PRO A 149 -10.70 -9.48 -3.86
C PRO A 149 -10.83 -8.94 -2.44
N LYS A 150 -11.91 -9.31 -1.74
CA LYS A 150 -12.03 -9.02 -0.30
C LYS A 150 -10.85 -9.64 0.41
N GLU A 151 -10.23 -8.90 1.34
CA GLU A 151 -9.10 -9.43 2.13
C GLU A 151 -8.04 -10.05 1.21
N PHE A 152 -7.66 -9.33 0.15
CA PHE A 152 -6.77 -9.82 -0.91
C PHE A 152 -5.52 -10.53 -0.37
N LYS A 153 -4.88 -9.93 0.64
CA LYS A 153 -3.73 -10.50 1.35
C LYS A 153 -3.98 -11.96 1.78
N ASP A 154 -5.12 -12.22 2.39
CA ASP A 154 -5.43 -13.52 2.99
C ASP A 154 -5.53 -14.59 1.91
N VAL A 155 -6.17 -14.29 0.78
CA VAL A 155 -6.31 -15.26 -0.32
C VAL A 155 -5.03 -15.38 -1.15
N TYR A 156 -4.32 -14.28 -1.38
CA TYR A 156 -3.09 -14.25 -2.17
C TYR A 156 -1.98 -15.03 -1.48
N TYR A 157 -1.61 -14.62 -0.26
CA TYR A 157 -0.56 -15.27 0.53
C TYR A 157 -1.01 -16.61 1.09
N GLY A 158 -2.29 -16.77 1.46
CA GLY A 158 -2.82 -18.05 1.92
C GLY A 158 -2.74 -19.15 0.87
N SER A 159 -2.92 -18.82 -0.42
CA SER A 159 -2.73 -19.79 -1.51
C SER A 159 -1.28 -20.25 -1.61
N MET A 160 -0.34 -19.30 -1.52
CA MET A 160 1.10 -19.59 -1.53
C MET A 160 1.51 -20.46 -0.34
N LEU A 161 1.05 -20.12 0.88
CA LEU A 161 1.34 -20.90 2.08
C LEU A 161 0.83 -22.33 1.98
N LYS A 162 -0.38 -22.54 1.46
CA LYS A 162 -0.96 -23.88 1.26
C LYS A 162 -0.18 -24.70 0.24
N ALA A 163 0.23 -24.09 -0.87
CA ALA A 163 1.03 -24.75 -1.88
C ALA A 163 2.43 -25.10 -1.34
N LEU A 164 3.06 -24.18 -0.59
CA LEU A 164 4.34 -24.40 0.09
C LEU A 164 4.25 -25.53 1.10
N GLU A 165 3.20 -25.56 1.92
CA GLU A 165 2.96 -26.61 2.91
C GLU A 165 2.88 -27.99 2.23
N ASP A 166 2.11 -28.11 1.14
CA ASP A 166 2.00 -29.39 0.42
C ASP A 166 3.31 -29.80 -0.26
N TYR A 167 3.94 -28.87 -0.97
CA TYR A 167 5.17 -29.14 -1.71
C TYR A 167 6.32 -29.53 -0.76
N SER A 168 6.43 -28.86 0.38
CA SER A 168 7.51 -29.06 1.35
C SER A 168 7.47 -30.41 2.07
N LYS A 169 6.33 -31.12 2.08
CA LYS A 169 6.23 -32.47 2.67
C LYS A 169 7.23 -33.48 2.08
N ASN A 170 7.67 -33.25 0.84
CA ASN A 170 8.57 -34.13 0.12
C ASN A 170 9.99 -33.56 -0.02
N LEU A 171 10.27 -32.42 0.61
CA LEU A 171 11.59 -31.79 0.56
C LEU A 171 12.48 -32.23 1.71
N SER A 172 13.77 -32.29 1.43
CA SER A 172 14.78 -32.40 2.47
C SER A 172 14.96 -31.08 3.21
N SER A 173 15.44 -31.12 4.45
CA SER A 173 15.61 -29.94 5.31
C SER A 173 16.56 -28.87 4.74
N ASN A 174 17.37 -29.21 3.74
CA ASN A 174 18.41 -28.35 3.19
C ASN A 174 17.98 -27.70 1.86
N GLU A 175 16.87 -28.13 1.27
CA GLU A 175 16.37 -27.57 0.01
C GLU A 175 15.65 -26.26 0.26
N LYS A 176 16.19 -25.18 -0.32
CA LYS A 176 15.62 -23.84 -0.25
C LYS A 176 14.70 -23.55 -1.43
N ILE A 177 13.58 -22.91 -1.14
CA ILE A 177 12.59 -22.44 -2.11
C ILE A 177 12.70 -20.92 -2.22
N GLY A 178 13.00 -20.44 -3.41
CA GLY A 178 12.88 -19.02 -3.75
C GLY A 178 11.46 -18.70 -4.23
N ILE A 179 10.78 -17.77 -3.59
CA ILE A 179 9.42 -17.36 -3.93
C ILE A 179 9.47 -16.11 -4.80
N ASP A 180 8.97 -16.21 -6.03
CA ASP A 180 8.81 -15.10 -6.95
C ASP A 180 7.36 -14.58 -6.88
N ILE A 181 7.20 -13.34 -6.45
CA ILE A 181 5.91 -12.65 -6.31
C ILE A 181 5.64 -11.65 -7.44
N ASN A 182 6.40 -11.72 -8.54
CA ASN A 182 6.20 -10.88 -9.73
C ASN A 182 4.98 -11.36 -10.55
N ASP A 183 3.83 -11.41 -9.90
CA ASP A 183 2.55 -11.73 -10.52
C ASP A 183 2.03 -10.54 -11.32
N GLU A 184 2.00 -10.65 -12.65
CA GLU A 184 1.63 -9.55 -13.54
C GLU A 184 0.25 -8.96 -13.20
N GLU A 185 -0.69 -9.79 -12.74
CA GLU A 185 -2.07 -9.38 -12.54
C GLU A 185 -2.38 -9.05 -11.07
N GLY A 186 -1.85 -9.80 -10.11
CA GLY A 186 -2.07 -9.56 -8.68
C GLY A 186 -1.10 -8.58 -8.02
N ALA A 187 0.11 -8.36 -8.57
CA ALA A 187 1.15 -7.56 -7.91
C ALA A 187 0.77 -6.10 -7.67
N LYS A 188 -0.17 -5.54 -8.44
CA LYS A 188 -0.71 -4.18 -8.22
C LYS A 188 -1.40 -4.00 -6.87
N PHE A 189 -1.84 -5.08 -6.23
CA PHE A 189 -2.48 -5.08 -4.91
C PHE A 189 -1.51 -5.38 -3.78
N VAL A 190 -0.29 -5.80 -4.10
CA VAL A 190 0.70 -6.24 -3.12
C VAL A 190 1.43 -5.02 -2.54
N LEU A 191 1.21 -4.79 -1.24
CA LEU A 191 1.94 -3.76 -0.50
C LEU A 191 3.23 -4.32 0.09
N THR A 192 4.22 -3.45 0.25
CA THR A 192 5.51 -3.82 0.84
C THR A 192 5.38 -4.21 2.31
N THR A 193 4.46 -3.60 3.06
CA THR A 193 4.12 -4.02 4.43
C THR A 193 3.58 -5.45 4.47
N ASP A 194 2.71 -5.81 3.52
CA ASP A 194 2.16 -7.18 3.44
C ASP A 194 3.22 -8.21 3.11
N ILE A 195 4.22 -7.84 2.30
CA ILE A 195 5.37 -8.69 2.01
C ILE A 195 6.19 -8.96 3.27
N GLU A 196 6.46 -7.95 4.10
CA GLU A 196 7.19 -8.17 5.36
C GLU A 196 6.42 -9.09 6.30
N GLU A 197 5.11 -8.89 6.46
CA GLU A 197 4.28 -9.79 7.26
C GLU A 197 4.23 -11.21 6.69
N PHE A 198 4.18 -11.35 5.36
CA PHE A 198 4.22 -12.66 4.71
C PHE A 198 5.55 -13.38 4.96
N LYS A 199 6.69 -12.68 4.93
CA LYS A 199 8.01 -13.28 5.23
C LYS A 199 8.06 -13.91 6.62
N GLU A 200 7.37 -13.33 7.60
CA GLU A 200 7.30 -13.86 8.97
C GLU A 200 6.52 -15.19 9.04
N GLN A 201 5.64 -15.46 8.07
CA GLN A 201 4.83 -16.67 7.99
C GLN A 201 5.52 -17.81 7.20
N LEU A 202 6.62 -17.50 6.50
CA LEU A 202 7.35 -18.49 5.71
C LEU A 202 8.10 -19.49 6.60
N SER A 203 8.20 -20.72 6.12
CA SER A 203 9.07 -21.72 6.72
C SER A 203 10.55 -21.33 6.54
N LYS A 204 11.44 -21.85 7.40
CA LYS A 204 12.89 -21.51 7.38
C LYS A 204 13.60 -21.82 6.05
N ASN A 205 13.01 -22.69 5.23
CA ASN A 205 13.54 -23.10 3.94
C ASN A 205 12.92 -22.33 2.76
N ALA A 206 12.04 -21.35 3.01
CA ALA A 206 11.45 -20.53 1.97
C ALA A 206 11.80 -19.05 2.18
N GLU A 207 12.15 -18.36 1.11
CA GLU A 207 12.44 -16.94 1.15
C GLU A 207 11.99 -16.26 -0.14
N ILE A 208 11.57 -15.00 -0.04
CA ILE A 208 11.17 -14.21 -1.22
C ILE A 208 12.42 -13.84 -2.01
N ILE A 209 12.38 -14.11 -3.31
CA ILE A 209 13.43 -13.74 -4.25
C ILE A 209 13.50 -12.22 -4.32
N LYS A 210 14.71 -11.67 -4.07
CA LYS A 210 15.01 -10.28 -4.40
C LYS A 210 15.44 -10.18 -5.86
N ASN A 211 15.31 -9.00 -6.44
CA ASN A 211 15.71 -8.73 -7.82
C ASN A 211 17.08 -9.34 -8.13
N ASP A 212 17.15 -10.06 -9.26
CA ASP A 212 18.35 -10.73 -9.79
C ASP A 212 18.88 -11.93 -8.98
N GLU A 213 18.19 -12.35 -7.91
CA GLU A 213 18.64 -13.47 -7.06
C GLU A 213 18.01 -14.83 -7.41
N ARG A 214 17.14 -14.89 -8.43
CA ARG A 214 16.41 -16.11 -8.82
C ARG A 214 17.34 -17.30 -9.07
N ASP A 215 18.54 -17.07 -9.56
CA ASP A 215 19.52 -18.12 -9.87
C ASP A 215 20.15 -18.79 -8.64
N LYS A 216 20.06 -18.17 -7.46
CA LYS A 216 20.58 -18.73 -6.21
C LYS A 216 19.75 -19.90 -5.68
N TYR A 217 18.53 -20.06 -6.18
CA TYR A 217 17.58 -21.07 -5.70
C TYR A 217 17.54 -22.27 -6.63
N GLU A 218 17.67 -23.47 -6.07
CA GLU A 218 17.47 -24.73 -6.80
C GLU A 218 16.00 -24.97 -7.11
N ILE A 219 15.12 -24.53 -6.21
CA ILE A 219 13.67 -24.63 -6.34
C ILE A 219 13.10 -23.22 -6.35
N THR A 220 12.30 -22.89 -7.36
CA THR A 220 11.55 -21.63 -7.42
C THR A 220 10.06 -21.90 -7.33
N MET A 221 9.33 -20.99 -6.68
CA MET A 221 7.87 -20.94 -6.66
C MET A 221 7.43 -19.66 -7.34
N ASP A 222 6.67 -19.76 -8.42
CA ASP A 222 6.08 -18.63 -9.12
C ASP A 222 4.56 -18.63 -8.89
N ILE A 223 3.96 -17.45 -8.75
CA ILE A 223 2.50 -17.27 -8.69
C ILE A 223 2.02 -16.52 -9.93
N LEU A 224 0.93 -17.00 -10.52
CA LEU A 224 0.24 -16.39 -11.64
C LEU A 224 -1.23 -16.23 -11.29
N THR A 225 -1.70 -14.98 -11.15
CA THR A 225 -3.12 -14.69 -11.02
C THR A 225 -3.80 -14.82 -12.38
N GLU A 226 -4.81 -15.69 -12.47
CA GLU A 226 -5.54 -15.98 -13.71
C GLU A 226 -6.87 -15.22 -13.78
N GLY A 227 -7.41 -14.84 -12.62
CA GLY A 227 -8.60 -14.00 -12.59
C GLY A 227 -9.19 -13.86 -11.20
N TYR A 228 -9.89 -12.75 -11.00
CA TYR A 228 -10.50 -12.45 -9.72
C TYR A 228 -11.76 -11.60 -9.82
N LYS A 229 -12.54 -11.65 -8.74
CA LYS A 229 -13.64 -10.75 -8.38
C LYS A 229 -13.57 -10.51 -6.87
N SER A 230 -14.50 -9.75 -6.33
CA SER A 230 -14.57 -9.49 -4.88
C SER A 230 -14.66 -10.78 -4.03
N ASP A 231 -15.25 -11.84 -4.57
CA ASP A 231 -15.58 -13.10 -3.87
C ASP A 231 -14.97 -14.35 -4.54
N LEU A 232 -14.11 -14.17 -5.54
CA LEU A 232 -13.47 -15.25 -6.29
C LEU A 232 -12.03 -14.88 -6.58
N TYR A 233 -11.11 -15.80 -6.36
CA TYR A 233 -9.71 -15.62 -6.71
C TYR A 233 -9.15 -16.91 -7.31
N LYS A 234 -8.58 -16.81 -8.51
CA LYS A 234 -7.98 -17.92 -9.25
C LYS A 234 -6.51 -17.64 -9.49
N CYS A 235 -5.65 -18.58 -9.10
CA CYS A 235 -4.23 -18.51 -9.41
C CYS A 235 -3.65 -19.89 -9.67
N ILE A 236 -2.48 -19.89 -10.31
CA ILE A 236 -1.62 -21.04 -10.49
C ILE A 236 -0.34 -20.77 -9.73
N ILE A 237 0.04 -21.69 -8.85
CA ILE A 237 1.34 -21.67 -8.19
C ILE A 237 2.16 -22.80 -8.77
N THR A 238 3.32 -22.46 -9.32
CA THR A 238 4.21 -23.40 -10.00
C THR A 238 5.51 -23.52 -9.24
N PHE A 239 5.87 -24.75 -8.86
CA PHE A 239 7.19 -25.06 -8.35
C PHE A 239 8.05 -25.64 -9.47
N PHE A 240 9.24 -25.08 -9.67
CA PHE A 240 10.21 -25.60 -10.62
C PHE A 240 11.50 -26.00 -9.90
N ASN A 241 11.87 -27.27 -10.01
CA ASN A 241 13.14 -27.78 -9.48
C ASN A 241 14.18 -27.83 -10.60
N LYS A 242 15.18 -26.93 -10.55
CA LYS A 242 16.19 -26.76 -11.59
C LYS A 242 17.09 -27.98 -11.78
N LYS A 243 17.29 -28.79 -10.74
CA LYS A 243 18.13 -30.00 -10.75
C LYS A 243 17.44 -31.16 -11.45
N THR A 244 16.18 -31.41 -11.13
CA THR A 244 15.39 -32.51 -11.70
C THR A 244 14.65 -32.13 -12.98
N LYS A 245 14.58 -30.82 -13.29
CA LYS A 245 13.76 -30.24 -14.38
C LYS A 245 12.28 -30.59 -14.26
N LYS A 246 11.82 -30.88 -13.04
CA LYS A 246 10.42 -31.17 -12.76
C LYS A 246 9.67 -29.92 -12.37
N GLU A 247 8.44 -29.85 -12.85
CA GLU A 247 7.47 -28.82 -12.57
C GLU A 247 6.30 -29.46 -11.81
N VAL A 248 5.83 -28.77 -10.77
CA VAL A 248 4.62 -29.15 -10.02
C VAL A 248 3.71 -27.95 -9.98
N LYS A 249 2.45 -28.13 -10.38
CA LYS A 249 1.47 -27.05 -10.45
C LYS A 249 0.37 -27.24 -9.42
N TYR A 250 0.01 -26.14 -8.78
CA TYR A 250 -1.12 -26.04 -7.88
C TYR A 250 -2.11 -25.03 -8.45
N TYR A 251 -3.31 -25.48 -8.75
CA TYR A 251 -4.40 -24.65 -9.26
C TYR A 251 -5.36 -24.33 -8.12
N PHE A 252 -5.59 -23.04 -7.89
CA PHE A 252 -6.50 -22.55 -6.86
C PHE A 252 -7.74 -21.92 -7.48
N ILE A 253 -8.92 -22.30 -6.97
CA ILE A 253 -10.20 -21.63 -7.23
C ILE A 253 -10.82 -21.30 -5.89
N ASN A 254 -10.38 -20.19 -5.30
CA ASN A 254 -10.80 -19.79 -3.97
C ASN A 254 -12.09 -18.97 -4.04
N LYS A 255 -12.99 -19.18 -3.07
CA LYS A 255 -14.26 -18.47 -2.97
C LYS A 255 -14.40 -17.83 -1.60
N TYR A 256 -14.89 -16.60 -1.57
CA TYR A 256 -15.19 -15.90 -0.33
C TYR A 256 -16.65 -16.16 0.04
N ASP A 257 -16.88 -16.86 1.14
CA ASP A 257 -18.21 -17.13 1.67
C ASP A 257 -18.18 -17.11 3.21
N PHE A 258 -19.30 -16.75 3.83
CA PHE A 258 -19.43 -16.66 5.30
C PHE A 258 -18.30 -15.86 5.99
N ASN A 259 -17.88 -14.74 5.38
CA ASN A 259 -16.79 -13.87 5.84
C ASN A 259 -15.42 -14.56 5.95
N SER A 260 -15.14 -15.53 5.08
CA SER A 260 -13.83 -16.18 5.01
C SER A 260 -13.53 -16.72 3.62
N TRP A 261 -12.25 -16.91 3.30
CA TRP A 261 -11.84 -17.58 2.08
C TRP A 261 -11.83 -19.10 2.24
N GLY A 262 -12.63 -19.78 1.42
CA GLY A 262 -12.51 -21.21 1.17
C GLY A 262 -11.45 -21.48 0.11
N PHE A 263 -10.42 -22.24 0.47
CA PHE A 263 -9.31 -22.59 -0.43
C PHE A 263 -9.56 -23.93 -1.11
N ASN A 264 -9.73 -23.91 -2.44
CA ASN A 264 -9.88 -25.12 -3.23
C ASN A 264 -8.65 -25.31 -4.11
N MET A 265 -7.83 -26.30 -3.75
CA MET A 265 -6.54 -26.58 -4.35
C MET A 265 -6.57 -27.92 -5.08
N SER A 266 -6.06 -27.96 -6.29
CA SER A 266 -5.79 -29.17 -7.06
C SER A 266 -4.35 -29.18 -7.55
N LYS A 267 -3.76 -30.38 -7.63
CA LYS A 267 -2.34 -30.56 -7.92
C LYS A 267 -2.17 -31.28 -9.25
N ASP A 268 -1.33 -30.75 -10.12
CA ASP A 268 -0.94 -31.25 -11.45
C ASP A 268 -2.08 -31.49 -12.45
N GLU A 269 -3.34 -31.34 -12.04
CA GLU A 269 -4.53 -31.42 -12.87
C GLU A 269 -5.31 -30.10 -12.80
N LYS A 270 -5.44 -29.42 -13.93
CA LYS A 270 -6.23 -28.18 -14.05
C LYS A 270 -7.72 -28.52 -13.88
N PRO A 271 -8.45 -27.90 -12.93
CA PRO A 271 -9.89 -28.12 -12.77
C PRO A 271 -10.66 -27.76 -14.04
N LYS A 272 -11.76 -28.48 -14.30
CA LYS A 272 -12.63 -28.23 -15.46
C LYS A 272 -13.23 -26.82 -15.48
N ASP A 273 -13.47 -26.24 -14.31
CA ASP A 273 -14.09 -24.91 -14.13
C ASP A 273 -13.06 -23.79 -13.86
N PHE A 274 -11.79 -24.04 -14.17
CA PHE A 274 -10.69 -23.10 -13.97
C PHE A 274 -10.73 -21.93 -14.96
#